data_AF-A0A290S425-F1
#
_entry.id   AF-A0A290S425-F1
#
_cell.length_a   1.000
_cell.length_b   1.000
_cell.length_c   1.000
_cell.angle_alpha   90.00
_cell.angle_beta   90.00
_cell.angle_gamma   90.00
#
_symmetry.space_group_name_H-M   'P 1'
#
loop_
_entity.id
_entity.type
_entity.pdbx_description
1 polymer ?
#
loop_
_entity_poly.entity_id
_entity_poly.type
_entity_poly.pdbx_seq_one_letter_code
_entity_poly.pdbx_strand_id
1 'polypeptide(L)'
;MSLWLTGLHIRLEKCAQLFVFISFIFCLGGCQSISDEQSRLNYFLVGSYTNEPDQGVYLVSYNESDDLLINERVVVSATDPSYLNWQPTINKLYSIGRGLDKKSVINVYD
;
A
#
# COMPACT_ATOMS: atom_id res chain seq x y z
N MET A 1 -58.30 -7.79 -47.03
CA MET A 1 -57.86 -6.78 -46.04
C MET A 1 -57.14 -7.48 -44.86
N SER A 2 -56.07 -8.24 -45.11
CA SER A 2 -55.45 -9.14 -44.10
C SER A 2 -53.91 -9.19 -44.14
N LEU A 3 -53.27 -8.88 -45.27
CA LEU A 3 -51.81 -8.96 -45.42
C LEU A 3 -51.01 -7.78 -44.83
N TRP A 4 -51.67 -6.69 -44.42
CA TRP A 4 -50.99 -5.52 -43.83
C TRP A 4 -50.82 -5.62 -42.30
N LEU A 5 -51.69 -6.36 -41.59
CA LEU A 5 -51.59 -6.49 -40.14
C LEU A 5 -50.47 -7.45 -39.71
N THR A 6 -50.19 -8.50 -40.49
CA THR A 6 -49.16 -9.50 -40.16
C THR A 6 -47.75 -8.96 -40.32
N GLY A 7 -47.51 -8.10 -41.31
CA GLY A 7 -46.20 -7.45 -41.51
C GLY A 7 -45.83 -6.42 -40.43
N LEU A 8 -46.82 -5.75 -39.84
CA LEU A 8 -46.63 -4.79 -38.76
C LEU A 8 -46.29 -5.49 -37.43
N HIS A 9 -46.94 -6.62 -37.15
CA HIS A 9 -46.71 -7.43 -35.94
C HIS A 9 -45.28 -8.00 -35.88
N ILE A 10 -44.79 -8.53 -37.01
CA ILE A 10 -43.45 -9.11 -37.13
C ILE A 10 -42.34 -8.05 -36.95
N ARG A 11 -42.60 -6.78 -37.34
CA ARG A 11 -41.63 -5.69 -37.13
C ARG A 11 -41.57 -5.25 -35.66
N LEU A 12 -42.69 -5.25 -34.95
CA LEU A 12 -42.74 -4.87 -33.53
C LEU A 12 -42.01 -5.88 -32.62
N GLU A 13 -42.17 -7.18 -32.88
CA GLU A 13 -41.50 -8.24 -32.09
C GLU A 13 -39.97 -8.17 -32.22
N LYS A 14 -39.47 -7.88 -33.43
CA LYS A 14 -38.02 -7.73 -33.67
C LYS A 14 -37.45 -6.50 -32.97
N CYS A 15 -38.21 -5.41 -32.87
CA CYS A 15 -37.80 -4.22 -32.13
C CYS A 15 -37.81 -4.46 -30.61
N ALA A 16 -38.76 -5.23 -30.09
CA ALA A 16 -38.84 -5.57 -28.67
C ALA A 16 -37.67 -6.48 -28.24
N GLN A 17 -37.31 -7.48 -29.07
CA GLN A 17 -36.16 -8.36 -28.79
C GLN A 17 -34.82 -7.59 -28.80
N LEU A 18 -34.66 -6.60 -29.69
CA LEU A 18 -33.46 -5.77 -29.74
C LEU A 18 -33.31 -4.92 -28.46
N PHE A 19 -34.40 -4.36 -27.94
CA PHE A 19 -34.39 -3.56 -26.71
C PHE A 19 -34.02 -4.38 -25.46
N VAL A 20 -34.50 -5.63 -25.38
CA VAL A 20 -34.14 -6.55 -24.30
C VAL A 20 -32.65 -6.92 -24.36
N PHE A 21 -32.12 -7.15 -25.56
CA PHE A 21 -30.71 -7.48 -25.75
C PHE A 21 -29.77 -6.33 -25.35
N ILE A 22 -30.11 -5.09 -25.70
CA ILE A 22 -29.31 -3.90 -25.35
C ILE A 22 -29.32 -3.66 -23.83
N SER A 23 -30.46 -3.90 -23.17
CA SER A 23 -30.58 -3.77 -21.70
C SER A 23 -29.76 -4.84 -20.96
N PHE A 24 -29.63 -6.04 -21.53
CA PHE A 24 -28.82 -7.12 -20.96
C PHE A 24 -27.32 -6.81 -21.04
N ILE A 25 -26.86 -6.18 -22.13
CA ILE A 25 -25.46 -5.75 -22.29
C ILE A 25 -25.11 -4.63 -21.29
N PHE A 26 -26.04 -3.70 -21.04
CA PHE A 26 -25.83 -2.62 -20.07
C PHE A 26 -25.77 -3.10 -18.60
N CYS A 27 -26.37 -4.27 -18.28
CA CYS A 27 -26.29 -4.84 -16.93
C CYS A 27 -25.00 -5.64 -16.67
N LEU A 28 -24.37 -6.18 -17.73
CA LEU A 28 -23.10 -6.93 -17.63
C LEU A 28 -21.87 -6.03 -17.62
N GLY A 29 -22.01 -4.75 -18.02
CA GLY A 29 -20.99 -3.71 -17.86
C GLY A 29 -20.93 -3.13 -16.45
N GLY A 30 -21.33 -3.91 -15.44
CA GLY A 30 -21.26 -3.56 -14.04
C GLY A 30 -19.87 -3.04 -13.70
N CYS A 31 -19.85 -1.78 -13.26
CA CYS A 31 -18.70 -1.03 -12.81
C CYS A 31 -17.77 -1.92 -11.99
N GLN A 32 -16.69 -2.41 -12.59
CA GLN A 32 -15.53 -2.85 -11.83
C GLN A 32 -14.94 -1.57 -11.25
N SER A 33 -15.41 -1.19 -10.06
CA SER A 33 -14.62 -0.32 -9.22
C SER A 33 -13.34 -1.09 -8.93
N ILE A 34 -12.30 -0.81 -9.70
CA ILE A 34 -10.95 -1.11 -9.29
C ILE A 34 -10.78 -0.27 -8.02
N SER A 35 -11.06 -0.87 -6.86
CA SER A 35 -10.52 -0.29 -5.64
C SER A 35 -9.03 -0.50 -5.78
N ASP A 36 -8.31 0.59 -6.06
CA ASP A 36 -6.89 0.68 -5.74
C ASP A 36 -6.80 0.50 -4.22
N GLU A 37 -6.87 -0.75 -3.74
CA GLU A 37 -6.24 -1.12 -2.48
C GLU A 37 -4.73 -1.11 -2.74
N GLN A 38 -4.20 0.08 -2.97
CA GLN A 38 -2.78 0.33 -2.87
C GLN A 38 -2.46 0.08 -1.39
N SER A 39 -1.97 -1.12 -1.07
CA SER A 39 -1.51 -1.49 0.27
C SER A 39 -0.69 -0.34 0.83
N ARG A 40 -1.21 0.28 1.90
CA ARG A 40 -0.59 1.42 2.56
C ARG A 40 0.56 0.88 3.41
N LEU A 41 1.74 0.80 2.80
CA LEU A 41 2.97 0.49 3.51
C LEU A 41 3.46 1.73 4.26
N ASN A 42 3.51 1.64 5.58
CA ASN A 42 4.10 2.66 6.43
C ASN A 42 5.52 2.23 6.84
N TYR A 43 6.48 3.12 6.68
CA TYR A 43 7.88 2.86 7.06
C TYR A 43 8.27 3.66 8.29
N PHE A 44 8.99 3.03 9.20
CA PHE A 44 9.55 3.70 10.37
C PHE A 44 10.88 3.08 10.82
N LEU A 45 11.63 3.86 11.58
CA LEU A 45 12.93 3.47 12.11
C LEU A 45 12.81 3.03 13.56
N VAL A 46 13.48 1.94 13.90
CA VAL A 46 13.50 1.38 15.26
C VAL A 46 14.95 1.21 15.70
N GLY A 47 15.30 1.81 16.84
CA GLY A 47 16.57 1.57 17.50
C GLY A 47 16.48 0.36 18.42
N SER A 48 17.56 -0.42 18.52
CA SER A 48 17.62 -1.58 19.41
C SER A 48 18.74 -1.44 20.45
N TYR A 49 18.61 -2.15 21.57
CA TYR A 49 19.77 -2.50 22.37
C TYR A 49 20.54 -3.63 21.69
N THR A 50 21.85 -3.52 21.63
CA THR A 50 22.72 -4.37 20.79
C THR A 50 23.60 -5.25 21.65
N ASN A 51 23.60 -6.54 21.35
CA ASN A 51 24.47 -7.55 21.98
C ASN A 51 25.46 -8.16 20.98
N GLU A 52 25.22 -7.98 19.68
CA GLU A 52 26.02 -8.53 18.59
C GLU A 52 26.51 -7.42 17.65
N PRO A 53 27.65 -7.61 16.96
CA PRO A 53 28.01 -6.76 15.83
C PRO A 53 26.92 -6.85 14.74
N ASP A 54 26.77 -5.78 13.96
CA ASP A 54 25.76 -5.63 12.88
C ASP A 54 24.32 -5.39 13.32
N GLN A 55 24.09 -5.12 14.61
CA GLN A 55 22.81 -4.62 15.14
C GLN A 55 22.82 -3.08 15.23
N GLY A 56 21.65 -2.47 15.36
CA GLY A 56 21.54 -1.03 15.54
C GLY A 56 20.15 -0.47 15.20
N VAL A 57 20.08 0.29 14.10
CA VAL A 57 18.83 0.89 13.63
C VAL A 57 18.25 0.08 12.48
N TYR A 58 17.00 -0.34 12.62
CA TYR A 58 16.27 -1.14 11.66
C TYR A 58 15.25 -0.29 10.90
N LEU A 59 15.08 -0.58 9.61
CA LEU A 59 13.93 -0.14 8.84
C LEU A 59 12.85 -1.19 8.99
N VAL A 60 11.68 -0.77 9.44
CA VAL A 60 10.51 -1.62 9.61
C VAL A 60 9.41 -1.09 8.71
N SER A 61 8.71 -2.00 8.04
CA SER A 61 7.48 -1.68 7.32
C SER A 61 6.28 -2.29 8.05
N TYR A 62 5.18 -1.55 8.04
CA TYR A 62 3.88 -2.00 8.50
C TYR A 62 2.91 -1.97 7.33
N ASN A 63 2.37 -3.14 6.98
CA ASN A 63 1.33 -3.29 5.99
C ASN A 63 -0.03 -3.25 6.69
N GLU A 64 -0.75 -2.14 6.54
CA GLU A 64 -2.08 -1.95 7.16
C GLU A 64 -3.12 -2.95 6.66
N SER A 65 -3.00 -3.42 5.41
CA SER A 65 -3.95 -4.36 4.82
C SER A 65 -3.85 -5.76 5.43
N ASP A 66 -2.61 -6.20 5.70
CA ASP A 66 -2.32 -7.54 6.19
C ASP A 66 -2.05 -7.59 7.71
N ASP A 67 -2.11 -6.45 8.39
CA ASP A 67 -1.71 -6.24 9.80
C ASP A 67 -0.34 -6.87 10.12
N LEU A 68 0.60 -6.73 9.18
CA LEU A 68 1.89 -7.40 9.23
C LEU A 68 3.02 -6.41 9.44
N LEU A 69 3.85 -6.70 10.44
CA LEU A 69 5.08 -5.97 10.71
C LEU A 69 6.29 -6.73 10.15
N ILE A 70 7.04 -6.10 9.25
CA ILE A 70 8.18 -6.70 8.57
C ILE A 70 9.45 -5.92 8.92
N ASN A 71 10.46 -6.63 9.43
CA ASN A 71 11.81 -6.08 9.56
C ASN A 71 12.50 -6.18 8.21
N GLU A 72 12.66 -5.05 7.53
CA GLU A 72 13.21 -4.99 6.17
C GLU A 72 14.71 -5.24 6.16
N ARG A 73 15.44 -4.47 6.99
CA ARG A 73 16.90 -4.52 7.09
C ARG A 73 17.42 -3.66 8.23
N VAL A 74 18.69 -3.90 8.59
CA VAL A 74 19.52 -2.92 9.31
C VAL A 74 19.88 -1.78 8.35
N VAL A 75 19.64 -0.54 8.77
CA VAL A 75 20.02 0.67 8.02
C VAL A 75 21.38 1.17 8.48
N VAL A 76 21.63 1.07 9.79
CA VAL A 76 22.84 1.56 10.43
C VAL A 76 23.26 0.61 11.54
N SER A 77 24.51 0.17 11.51
CA SER A 77 25.14 -0.52 12.63
C SER A 77 25.54 0.50 13.70
N ALA A 78 25.02 0.34 14.92
CA ALA A 78 25.20 1.29 16.01
C ALA A 78 25.05 0.60 17.35
N THR A 79 25.86 0.98 18.34
CA THR A 79 25.77 0.39 19.68
C THR A 79 24.67 1.07 20.51
N ASP A 80 23.65 0.29 20.85
CA ASP A 80 22.50 0.70 21.66
C ASP A 80 21.86 2.05 21.26
N PRO A 81 21.44 2.28 20.00
CA PRO A 81 20.74 3.51 19.59
C PRO A 81 19.36 3.62 20.27
N SER A 82 19.36 4.05 21.51
CA SER A 82 18.19 4.10 22.41
C SER A 82 17.18 5.20 22.06
N TYR A 83 17.61 6.24 21.35
CA TYR A 83 16.75 7.33 20.88
C TYR A 83 17.13 7.70 19.45
N LEU A 84 16.13 7.97 18.61
CA LEU A 84 16.30 8.35 17.22
C LEU A 84 15.57 9.66 16.92
N ASN A 85 16.20 10.50 16.10
CA ASN A 85 15.58 11.69 15.56
C ASN A 85 15.96 11.87 14.08
N TRP A 86 14.96 11.81 13.20
CA TRP A 86 15.15 12.03 11.77
C TRP A 86 14.89 13.50 11.42
N GLN A 87 15.87 14.16 10.80
CA GLN A 87 15.72 15.52 10.31
C GLN A 87 15.58 15.52 8.78
N PRO A 88 14.35 15.60 8.24
CA PRO A 88 14.11 15.42 6.81
C PRO A 88 14.70 16.54 5.94
N THR A 89 14.80 17.77 6.46
CA THR A 89 15.31 18.93 5.70
C THR A 89 16.76 18.77 5.25
N ILE A 90 17.58 18.07 6.04
CA ILE A 90 19.00 17.85 5.76
C ILE A 90 19.31 16.36 5.54
N ASN A 91 18.28 15.51 5.50
CA ASN A 91 18.38 14.06 5.35
C ASN A 91 19.40 13.43 6.32
N LYS A 92 19.31 13.77 7.62
CA LYS A 92 20.20 13.20 8.64
C LYS A 92 19.43 12.47 9.72
N LEU A 93 19.97 11.32 10.14
CA LEU A 93 19.50 10.57 11.30
C LEU A 93 20.44 10.83 12.46
N TYR A 94 19.88 11.27 13.58
CA TYR A 94 20.58 11.41 14.85
C TYR A 94 20.17 10.27 15.77
N SER A 95 21.14 9.74 16.52
CA SER A 95 20.84 8.79 17.59
C SER A 95 21.57 9.13 18.88
N ILE A 96 20.97 8.76 20.01
CA ILE A 96 21.67 8.67 21.30
C ILE A 96 21.93 7.20 21.56
N GLY A 97 23.21 6.82 21.61
CA GLY A 97 23.62 5.46 21.92
C GLY A 97 24.81 5.40 22.86
N ARG A 98 25.48 4.24 22.94
CA ARG A 98 26.68 4.06 23.75
C ARG A 98 27.94 4.04 22.89
N GLY A 99 28.96 4.79 23.30
CA GLY A 99 30.30 4.71 22.73
C GLY A 99 31.08 3.50 23.26
N LEU A 100 32.28 3.28 22.71
CA LEU A 100 33.19 2.19 23.13
C LEU A 100 33.54 2.25 24.64
N ASP A 101 33.54 3.44 25.23
CA ASP A 101 33.79 3.68 26.65
C ASP A 101 32.51 3.60 27.51
N LYS A 102 31.40 3.12 26.94
CA LYS A 102 30.07 3.01 27.56
C LYS A 102 29.45 4.35 27.96
N LYS A 103 30.00 5.48 27.53
CA LYS A 103 29.35 6.79 27.70
C LYS A 103 28.31 7.03 26.61
N SER A 104 27.32 7.86 26.93
CA SER A 104 26.34 8.30 25.94
C SER A 104 27.03 9.14 24.88
N VAL A 105 26.76 8.82 23.61
CA VAL A 105 27.28 9.55 22.45
C VAL A 105 26.14 9.92 21.50
N ILE A 106 26.28 11.06 20.84
CA ILE A 106 25.40 11.46 19.74
C ILE A 106 26.04 10.96 18.45
N ASN A 107 25.34 10.09 17.73
CA ASN A 107 25.76 9.64 16.42
C ASN A 107 24.95 10.36 15.34
N VAL A 108 25.56 10.55 14.18
CA VAL A 108 24.97 11.21 13.01
C VAL A 108 25.20 10.32 11.80
N TYR A 109 24.15 10.07 11.04
CA TYR A 109 24.18 9.25 9.83
C TYR A 109 23.62 10.05 8.65
N ASP A 110 24.22 9.85 7.47
CA ASP A 110 23.83 10.43 6.20
C ASP A 110 22.84 9.54 5.43
#